data_AF-A0A8J7EXZ8-F1
#
_entry.id   AF-A0A8J7EXZ8-F1
#
_cell.length_a   1.000
_cell.length_b   1.000
_cell.length_c   1.000
_cell.angle_alpha   90.00
_cell.angle_beta   90.00
_cell.angle_gamma   90.00
#
_symmetry.space_group_name_H-M   'P 1'
#
loop_
_entity.id
_entity.type
_entity.pdbx_description
1 polymer ?
#
loop_
_entity_poly.entity_id
_entity_poly.type
_entity_poly.pdbx_seq_one_letter_code
_entity_poly.pdbx_strand_id
1 'polypeptide(L)'
;MRICLKKQSLSNAGWWCFALGVVAAIVTVFTGLQAEETVSLSQEAHEVLESHEHFQIYSTVVLKALLVWRSIKRGVLPNPSIVYLAITAIAVGTVLFGSHYGGQLVYQYGVGTSVPSAATQSALPNIQQ
;
A
#
# COMPACT_ATOMS: atom_id res chain seq x y z
N MET A 1 -26.05 -7.34 14.50
CA MET A 1 -25.27 -6.11 14.78
C MET A 1 -25.73 -5.01 13.82
N ARG A 2 -26.58 -4.08 14.27
CA ARG A 2 -27.01 -2.92 13.46
C ARG A 2 -25.99 -1.82 13.68
N ILE A 3 -25.11 -1.58 12.71
CA ILE A 3 -24.21 -0.42 12.76
C ILE A 3 -25.08 0.82 12.53
N CYS A 4 -25.33 1.55 13.61
CA CYS A 4 -26.20 2.72 13.68
C CYS A 4 -25.55 3.97 13.05
N LEU A 5 -25.37 4.01 11.72
CA LEU A 5 -24.91 5.22 11.02
C LEU A 5 -25.87 5.59 9.89
N LYS A 6 -27.11 5.94 10.25
CA LYS A 6 -28.16 6.37 9.32
C LYS A 6 -28.02 7.85 8.88
N LYS A 7 -26.81 8.42 8.91
CA LYS A 7 -26.53 9.80 8.51
C LYS A 7 -25.90 9.82 7.12
N GLN A 8 -26.58 10.48 6.18
CA GLN A 8 -26.11 10.69 4.80
C GLN A 8 -24.72 11.32 4.75
N SER A 9 -24.38 12.18 5.74
CA SER A 9 -23.05 12.80 5.85
C SER A 9 -21.92 11.78 6.04
N LEU A 10 -22.12 10.72 6.84
CA LEU A 10 -21.10 9.68 7.05
C LEU A 10 -20.93 8.80 5.82
N SER A 11 -22.02 8.49 5.12
CA SER A 11 -21.95 7.76 3.85
C SER A 11 -21.18 8.55 2.79
N ASN A 12 -21.44 9.86 2.70
CA ASN A 12 -20.75 10.77 1.79
C ASN A 12 -19.27 10.92 2.15
N ALA A 13 -18.96 11.13 3.43
CA ALA A 13 -17.58 11.20 3.93
C ALA A 13 -16.82 9.90 3.61
N GLY A 14 -17.41 8.74 3.92
CA GLY A 14 -16.79 7.44 3.61
C GLY A 14 -16.57 7.22 2.10
N TRP A 15 -17.46 7.72 1.25
CA TRP A 15 -17.27 7.65 -0.20
C TRP A 15 -16.11 8.54 -0.66
N TRP A 16 -16.04 9.80 -0.21
CA TRP A 16 -14.95 10.71 -0.57
C TRP A 16 -13.60 10.28 -0.01
N CYS A 17 -13.53 9.88 1.27
CA CYS A 17 -12.30 9.36 1.86
C CYS A 17 -11.79 8.12 1.11
N PHE A 18 -12.69 7.22 0.73
CA PHE A 18 -12.32 6.02 -0.02
C PHE A 18 -11.84 6.37 -1.44
N ALA A 19 -12.54 7.28 -2.13
CA ALA A 19 -12.14 7.73 -3.47
C ALA A 19 -10.76 8.40 -3.45
N LEU A 20 -10.54 9.34 -2.52
CA LEU A 20 -9.25 10.01 -2.37
C LEU A 20 -8.14 9.04 -1.96
N GLY A 21 -8.43 8.08 -1.08
CA GLY A 21 -7.47 7.04 -0.69
C GLY A 21 -7.03 6.17 -1.87
N VAL A 22 -7.96 5.78 -2.75
CA VAL A 22 -7.63 5.02 -3.97
C VAL A 22 -6.80 5.87 -4.94
N VAL A 23 -7.15 7.13 -5.16
CA VAL A 23 -6.36 8.04 -6.01
C VAL A 23 -4.94 8.21 -5.46
N ALA A 24 -4.80 8.42 -4.15
CA ALA A 24 -3.51 8.51 -3.49
C ALA A 24 -2.70 7.20 -3.65
N ALA A 25 -3.32 6.04 -3.44
CA ALA A 25 -2.65 4.75 -3.60
C ALA A 25 -2.13 4.54 -5.04
N ILE A 26 -2.91 4.92 -6.05
CA ILE A 26 -2.49 4.87 -7.46
C ILE A 26 -1.26 5.75 -7.67
N VAL A 27 -1.30 7.00 -7.21
CA VAL A 27 -0.15 7.93 -7.32
C VAL A 27 1.07 7.36 -6.61
N THR A 28 0.91 6.83 -5.38
CA THR A 28 1.99 6.22 -4.61
C THR A 28 2.64 5.05 -5.36
N VAL A 29 1.84 4.14 -5.91
CA VAL A 29 2.35 3.00 -6.72
C VAL A 29 3.15 3.52 -7.92
N PHE A 30 2.61 4.48 -8.68
CA PHE A 30 3.33 5.06 -9.83
C PHE A 30 4.63 5.75 -9.43
N THR A 31 4.65 6.46 -8.32
CA THR A 31 5.89 7.09 -7.84
C THR A 31 6.90 6.08 -7.31
N GLY A 32 6.44 4.99 -6.70
CA GLY A 32 7.30 3.90 -6.23
C GLY A 32 8.00 3.17 -7.39
N LEU A 33 7.24 2.83 -8.44
CA LEU A 33 7.77 2.20 -9.65
C LEU A 33 8.83 3.08 -10.33
N GLN A 34 8.60 4.39 -10.42
CA GLN A 34 9.61 5.31 -10.95
C GLN A 34 10.85 5.40 -10.06
N ALA A 35 10.69 5.31 -8.73
CA ALA A 35 11.82 5.38 -7.81
C ALA A 35 12.71 4.14 -7.94
N GLU A 36 12.13 2.96 -8.14
CA GLU A 36 12.85 1.70 -8.30
C GLU A 36 13.89 1.76 -9.44
N GLU A 37 13.55 2.36 -10.57
CA GLU A 37 14.47 2.50 -11.73
C GLU A 37 15.75 3.29 -11.41
N THR A 38 15.76 4.04 -10.31
CA THR A 38 16.85 4.96 -9.94
C THR A 38 17.71 4.46 -8.79
N VAL A 39 17.28 3.42 -8.07
CA VAL A 39 17.94 2.98 -6.84
C VAL A 39 18.77 1.72 -7.09
N SER A 40 20.04 1.74 -6.68
CA SER A 40 20.88 0.55 -6.64
C SER A 40 20.59 -0.26 -5.38
N LEU A 41 20.16 -1.51 -5.55
CA LEU A 41 19.78 -2.42 -4.46
C LEU A 41 20.72 -3.63 -4.40
N SER A 42 20.91 -4.18 -3.20
CA SER A 42 21.43 -5.54 -3.09
C SER A 42 20.38 -6.53 -3.57
N GLN A 43 20.79 -7.76 -3.87
CA GLN A 43 19.85 -8.78 -4.35
C GLN A 43 18.76 -9.08 -3.31
N GLU A 44 19.13 -9.13 -2.03
CA GLU A 44 18.18 -9.35 -0.92
C GLU A 44 17.21 -8.18 -0.77
N ALA A 45 17.70 -6.94 -0.91
CA ALA A 45 16.86 -5.74 -0.85
C ALA A 45 15.87 -5.69 -2.04
N HIS A 46 16.29 -6.14 -3.22
CA HIS A 46 15.44 -6.21 -4.39
C HIS A 46 14.31 -7.25 -4.22
N GLU A 47 14.57 -8.43 -3.66
CA GLU A 47 13.52 -9.42 -3.36
C GLU A 47 12.48 -8.90 -2.35
N VAL A 48 12.93 -8.12 -1.37
CA VAL A 48 12.03 -7.44 -0.41
C VAL A 48 11.23 -6.33 -1.09
N LEU A 49 11.83 -5.60 -2.04
CA LEU A 49 11.15 -4.57 -2.82
C LEU A 49 10.05 -5.18 -3.70
N GLU A 50 10.36 -6.24 -4.43
CA GLU A 50 9.40 -7.00 -5.24
C GLU A 50 8.21 -7.47 -4.40
N SER A 51 8.46 -7.95 -3.18
CA SER A 51 7.38 -8.32 -2.25
C SER A 51 6.53 -7.10 -1.87
N HIS A 52 7.16 -5.99 -1.49
CA HIS A 52 6.47 -4.74 -1.17
C HIS A 52 5.59 -4.26 -2.33
N GLU A 53 6.17 -4.18 -3.53
CA GLU A 53 5.51 -3.74 -4.75
C GLU A 53 4.28 -4.59 -5.06
N HIS A 54 4.43 -5.91 -5.14
CA HIS A 54 3.33 -6.82 -5.45
C HIS A 54 2.16 -6.64 -4.49
N PHE A 55 2.42 -6.56 -3.17
CA PHE A 55 1.36 -6.32 -2.20
C PHE A 55 0.66 -4.98 -2.39
N GLN A 56 1.39 -3.91 -2.71
CA GLN A 56 0.78 -2.59 -2.94
C GLN A 56 0.01 -2.51 -4.26
N ILE A 57 0.51 -3.11 -5.33
CA ILE A 57 -0.19 -3.16 -6.64
C ILE A 57 -1.47 -3.96 -6.51
N TYR A 58 -1.43 -5.18 -5.97
CA TYR A 58 -2.62 -6.02 -5.82
C TYR A 58 -3.68 -5.35 -4.94
N SER A 59 -3.26 -4.78 -3.81
CA SER A 59 -4.18 -4.06 -2.92
C SER A 59 -4.82 -2.86 -3.63
N THR A 60 -4.04 -2.08 -4.37
CA THR A 60 -4.53 -0.92 -5.13
C THR A 60 -5.54 -1.32 -6.20
N VAL A 61 -5.28 -2.41 -6.94
CA VAL A 61 -6.22 -2.95 -7.93
C VAL A 61 -7.54 -3.37 -7.29
N VAL A 62 -7.49 -4.08 -6.16
CA VAL A 62 -8.70 -4.52 -5.43
C VAL A 62 -9.48 -3.33 -4.88
N LEU A 63 -8.82 -2.36 -4.24
CA LEU A 63 -9.48 -1.16 -3.71
C LEU A 63 -10.10 -0.31 -4.83
N LYS A 64 -9.43 -0.18 -5.98
CA LYS A 64 -9.99 0.46 -7.18
C LYS A 64 -11.22 -0.28 -7.69
N ALA A 65 -11.18 -1.60 -7.79
CA ALA A 65 -12.34 -2.40 -8.20
C ALA A 65 -13.53 -2.24 -7.23
N LEU A 66 -13.27 -2.19 -5.92
CA LEU A 66 -14.27 -1.91 -4.90
C LEU A 66 -14.85 -0.49 -5.02
N LEU A 67 -14.03 0.52 -5.35
CA LEU A 67 -14.51 1.88 -5.59
C LEU A 67 -15.43 1.95 -6.81
N VAL A 68 -15.08 1.26 -7.90
CA VAL A 68 -15.93 1.14 -9.10
C VAL A 68 -17.24 0.44 -8.74
N TRP A 69 -17.19 -0.70 -8.04
CA TRP A 69 -18.38 -1.41 -7.58
C TRP A 69 -19.27 -0.49 -6.71
N ARG A 70 -18.71 0.17 -5.70
CA ARG A 70 -19.44 1.10 -4.83
C ARG A 70 -20.09 2.23 -5.63
N SER A 71 -19.41 2.74 -6.66
CA SER A 71 -19.90 3.84 -7.49
C SER A 71 -21.03 3.42 -8.42
N ILE A 72 -20.96 2.22 -9.02
CA ILE A 72 -22.04 1.68 -9.87
C ILE A 72 -23.30 1.40 -9.03
N LYS A 73 -23.14 0.91 -7.80
CA LYS A 73 -24.28 0.57 -6.92
C LYS A 73 -24.82 1.76 -6.12
N ARG A 74 -24.30 2.98 -6.36
CA ARG A 74 -24.72 4.21 -5.68
C ARG A 74 -26.20 4.49 -6.01
N GLY A 75 -27.09 4.26 -5.04
CA GLY A 75 -28.54 4.46 -5.16
C GLY A 75 -29.40 3.19 -5.10
N VAL A 76 -28.81 2.00 -5.20
CA VAL A 76 -29.55 0.72 -5.26
C VAL A 76 -29.43 -0.10 -3.96
N LEU A 77 -28.39 0.11 -3.15
CA LEU A 77 -28.13 -0.70 -1.95
C LEU A 77 -28.48 0.04 -0.65
N PRO A 78 -29.46 -0.45 0.15
CA PRO A 78 -29.83 0.16 1.42
C PRO A 78 -28.84 -0.04 2.58
N ASN A 79 -27.69 -0.70 2.39
CA ASN A 79 -26.54 -0.75 3.31
C ASN A 79 -25.30 -1.30 2.58
N PRO A 80 -24.06 -0.97 3.00
CA PRO A 80 -22.88 -1.64 2.45
C PRO A 80 -22.97 -3.14 2.76
N SER A 81 -22.88 -3.97 1.71
CA SER A 81 -22.87 -5.43 1.86
C SER A 81 -21.76 -5.85 2.82
N ILE A 82 -22.03 -6.78 3.74
CA ILE A 82 -20.99 -7.32 4.63
C ILE A 82 -19.81 -7.90 3.84
N VAL A 83 -20.09 -8.43 2.64
CA VAL A 83 -19.08 -8.93 1.69
C VAL A 83 -18.19 -7.79 1.20
N TYR A 84 -18.77 -6.63 0.84
CA TYR A 84 -18.00 -5.45 0.44
C TYR A 84 -17.07 -4.99 1.56
N LEU A 85 -17.58 -4.91 2.79
CA LEU A 85 -16.79 -4.48 3.95
C LEU A 85 -15.69 -5.50 4.29
N ALA A 86 -15.98 -6.80 4.22
CA ALA A 86 -15.01 -7.85 4.46
C ALA A 86 -13.86 -7.81 3.44
N ILE A 87 -14.17 -7.70 2.14
CA ILE A 87 -13.13 -7.60 1.10
C ILE A 87 -12.32 -6.29 1.27
N THR A 88 -12.99 -5.18 1.60
CA THR A 88 -12.29 -3.91 1.87
C THR A 88 -11.33 -4.06 3.05
N ALA A 89 -11.78 -4.69 4.14
CA ALA A 89 -10.94 -4.91 5.33
C ALA A 89 -9.75 -5.82 5.04
N ILE A 90 -9.93 -6.89 4.26
CA ILE A 90 -8.85 -7.77 3.81
C ILE A 90 -7.84 -6.98 2.97
N ALA A 91 -8.31 -6.22 1.98
CA ALA A 91 -7.43 -5.42 1.11
C ALA A 91 -6.62 -4.38 1.90
N VAL A 92 -7.23 -3.71 2.90
CA VAL A 92 -6.51 -2.82 3.81
C VAL A 92 -5.49 -3.59 4.66
N GLY A 93 -5.85 -4.79 5.15
CA GLY A 93 -4.92 -5.67 5.84
C GLY A 93 -3.71 -6.05 4.97
N THR A 94 -3.93 -6.30 3.68
CA THR A 94 -2.87 -6.55 2.69
C THR A 94 -1.98 -5.33 2.47
N VAL A 95 -2.52 -4.11 2.43
CA VAL A 95 -1.71 -2.87 2.41
C VAL A 95 -0.79 -2.80 3.63
N LEU A 96 -1.33 -3.03 4.82
CA LEU A 96 -0.58 -2.97 6.07
C LEU A 96 0.52 -4.04 6.12
N PHE A 97 0.19 -5.26 5.70
CA PHE A 97 1.17 -6.35 5.60
C PHE A 97 2.26 -6.04 4.58
N GLY A 98 1.91 -5.57 3.38
CA GLY A 98 2.87 -5.12 2.38
C GLY A 98 3.76 -3.96 2.86
N SER A 99 3.24 -3.10 3.73
CA SER A 99 3.99 -1.97 4.31
C SER A 99 5.08 -2.44 5.27
N HIS A 100 4.99 -3.65 5.83
CA HIS A 100 6.05 -4.24 6.62
C HIS A 100 7.35 -4.38 5.81
N TYR A 101 7.26 -4.86 4.57
CA TYR A 101 8.41 -4.94 3.66
C TYR A 101 8.96 -3.55 3.31
N GLY A 102 8.10 -2.56 3.12
CA GLY A 102 8.52 -1.16 2.94
C GLY A 102 9.31 -0.63 4.14
N GLY A 103 8.91 -0.99 5.36
CA GLY A 103 9.69 -0.71 6.56
C GLY A 103 11.05 -1.42 6.57
N GLN A 104 11.11 -2.69 6.16
CA GLN A 104 12.38 -3.41 6.07
C GLN A 104 13.35 -2.76 5.06
N LEU A 105 12.85 -2.32 3.90
CA LEU A 105 13.66 -1.60 2.91
C LEU A 105 14.39 -0.40 3.53
N VAL A 106 13.67 0.40 4.30
CA VAL A 106 14.24 1.60 4.93
C VAL A 106 15.13 1.25 6.13
N TYR A 107 14.63 0.46 7.07
CA TYR A 107 15.27 0.26 8.38
C TYR A 107 16.36 -0.82 8.38
N GLN A 108 16.30 -1.81 7.49
CA GLN A 108 17.29 -2.88 7.41
C GLN A 108 18.26 -2.67 6.24
N TYR A 109 17.74 -2.21 5.09
CA TYR A 109 18.52 -2.09 3.86
C TYR A 109 18.92 -0.65 3.50
N GLY A 110 18.49 0.36 4.27
CA GLY A 110 18.85 1.76 4.05
C GLY A 110 18.27 2.40 2.78
N VAL A 111 17.31 1.73 2.13
CA VAL A 111 16.72 2.19 0.86
C VAL A 111 15.99 3.52 1.06
N GLY A 112 16.27 4.49 0.19
CA GLY A 112 15.68 5.83 0.29
C GLY A 112 16.26 6.69 1.43
N THR A 113 17.38 6.29 2.03
CA THR A 113 18.09 7.06 3.06
C THR A 113 19.49 7.46 2.60
N SER A 114 20.14 8.35 3.35
CA SER A 114 21.56 8.67 3.15
C SER A 114 22.52 7.62 3.72
N VAL A 115 22.00 6.58 4.40
CA VAL A 115 22.82 5.51 4.98
C VAL A 115 23.11 4.49 3.88
N PRO A 116 24.38 4.14 3.62
CA PRO A 116 24.71 3.12 2.65
C PRO A 116 24.03 1.80 3.01
N SER A 117 23.49 1.12 1.99
CA SER A 117 22.87 -0.19 2.18
C SER A 117 23.85 -1.17 2.84
N ALA A 118 23.36 -2.15 3.60
CA ALA A 118 24.22 -3.11 4.29
C ALA A 118 25.19 -3.85 3.34
N ALA A 119 24.84 -4.00 2.06
CA ALA A 119 25.74 -4.50 1.01
C ALA A 119 26.94 -3.58 0.72
N THR A 120 26.86 -2.28 1.01
CA THR A 120 27.98 -1.34 0.95
C THR A 120 28.89 -1.48 2.19
N GLN A 121 28.35 -1.89 3.35
CA GLN A 121 29.15 -2.08 4.56
C GLN A 121 30.06 -3.32 4.49
N SER A 122 29.62 -4.40 3.83
CA SER A 122 30.45 -5.59 3.61
C SER A 122 31.56 -5.39 2.56
N ALA A 123 31.49 -4.33 1.76
CA ALA A 123 32.49 -3.95 0.77
C ALA A 123 33.52 -2.91 1.27
N LEU A 124 33.37 -2.40 2.50
CA LEU A 124 34.38 -1.54 3.09
C LEU A 124 35.60 -2.39 3.46
N PRO A 125 36.81 -2.07 2.97
CA PRO A 125 38.00 -2.79 3.38
C PRO A 125 38.12 -2.70 4.89
N ASN A 126 38.31 -3.86 5.52
CA ASN A 126 38.67 -3.99 6.92
C ASN A 126 39.94 -3.16 7.16
N ILE A 127 39.80 -1.89 7.55
CA ILE A 127 40.92 -1.08 8.02
C ILE A 127 41.22 -1.63 9.42
N GLN A 128 42.03 -2.69 9.42
CA GLN A 128 42.67 -3.24 10.59
C GLN A 128 43.35 -2.11 11.35
N GLN A 129 42.88 -1.85 12.57
CA GLN A 129 43.70 -1.26 13.62
C GLN A 129 44.62 -2.33 14.21
#